data_AF-A0A2V9ILP8-F1
#
_entry.id   AF-A0A2V9ILP8-F1
#
_cell.length_a   1.000
_cell.length_b   1.000
_cell.length_c   1.000
_cell.angle_alpha   90.00
_cell.angle_beta   90.00
_cell.angle_gamma   90.00
#
_symmetry.space_group_name_H-M   'P 1'
#
loop_
_entity.id
_entity.type
_entity.pdbx_description
1 polymer ?
#
loop_
_entity_poly.entity_id
_entity_poly.type
_entity_poly.pdbx_seq_one_letter_code
_entity_poly.pdbx_strand_id
1 'polypeptide(L)'
;MVRELHQERGAKLARGRRRRSRHRQAEQHEHVFQELASKWRRETRHVSSLTRMAMHPAYQNIIGMGEPALPLILRELQENGGHWLWALHAITREDPAQEGDDFDTAVQAWLSWGKKRGYI
;
A
#
# COMPACT_ATOMS: atom_id res chain seq x y z
N MET A 1 39.34 16.36 -21.89
CA MET A 1 38.28 17.07 -21.14
C MET A 1 36.86 16.95 -21.77
N VAL A 2 36.68 16.51 -23.03
CA VAL A 2 35.34 16.47 -23.68
C VAL A 2 34.59 15.13 -23.49
N ARG A 3 35.28 14.04 -23.12
CA ARG A 3 34.68 12.70 -22.97
C ARG A 3 33.82 12.52 -21.70
N GLU A 4 34.10 13.26 -20.62
CA GLU A 4 33.32 13.20 -19.37
C GLU A 4 31.93 13.85 -19.50
N LEU A 5 31.81 14.96 -20.23
CA LEU A 5 30.54 15.71 -20.39
C LEU A 5 29.45 14.93 -21.14
N HIS A 6 29.82 14.02 -22.05
CA HIS A 6 28.84 13.17 -22.77
C HIS A 6 28.33 12.01 -21.92
N GLN A 7 29.18 11.44 -21.07
CA GLN A 7 28.83 10.32 -20.19
C GLN A 7 27.84 10.75 -19.09
N GLU A 8 28.02 11.96 -18.54
CA GLU A 8 27.14 12.51 -17.51
C GLU A 8 25.74 12.88 -18.03
N ARG A 9 25.66 13.38 -19.28
CA ARG A 9 24.38 13.72 -19.94
C ARG A 9 23.52 12.46 -20.18
N GLY A 10 24.12 11.37 -20.65
CA GLY A 10 23.42 10.09 -20.82
C GLY A 10 22.86 9.54 -19.50
N ALA A 11 23.64 9.59 -18.42
CA ALA A 11 23.22 9.15 -17.10
C ALA A 11 22.08 10.02 -16.51
N LYS A 12 22.09 11.35 -16.74
CA LYS A 12 21.03 12.25 -16.29
C LYS A 12 19.70 11.98 -17.01
N LEU A 13 19.73 11.74 -18.32
CA LEU A 13 18.54 11.41 -19.12
C LEU A 13 17.93 10.05 -18.76
N ALA A 14 18.76 9.02 -18.56
CA ALA A 14 18.30 7.70 -18.13
C ALA A 14 17.65 7.74 -16.73
N ARG A 15 18.24 8.49 -15.79
CA ARG A 15 17.64 8.75 -14.46
C ARG A 15 16.28 9.43 -14.57
N GLY A 16 16.14 10.44 -15.44
CA GLY A 16 14.87 11.11 -15.70
C GLY A 16 13.79 10.18 -16.27
N ARG A 17 14.15 9.29 -17.22
CA ARG A 17 13.20 8.31 -17.80
C ARG A 17 12.75 7.26 -16.78
N ARG A 18 13.66 6.78 -15.91
CA ARG A 18 13.34 5.85 -14.83
C ARG A 18 12.40 6.48 -13.80
N ARG A 19 12.66 7.73 -13.38
CA ARG A 19 11.77 8.46 -12.46
C ARG A 19 10.36 8.63 -13.03
N ARG A 20 10.24 9.07 -14.28
CA ARG A 20 8.93 9.21 -14.96
C ARG A 20 8.15 7.90 -15.05
N SER A 21 8.83 6.79 -15.33
CA SER A 21 8.16 5.48 -15.44
C SER A 21 7.66 4.98 -14.09
N ARG A 22 8.47 5.15 -13.02
CA ARG A 22 8.06 4.83 -11.64
C ARG A 22 6.89 5.66 -11.17
N HIS A 23 6.88 6.96 -11.48
CA HIS A 23 5.77 7.84 -11.14
C HIS A 23 4.46 7.38 -11.79
N ARG A 24 4.47 7.07 -13.08
CA ARG A 24 3.29 6.53 -13.78
C ARG A 24 2.81 5.19 -13.22
N GLN A 25 3.72 4.31 -12.80
CA GLN A 25 3.33 3.06 -12.15
C GLN A 25 2.68 3.31 -10.79
N ALA A 26 3.22 4.25 -10.00
CA ALA A 26 2.62 4.63 -8.72
C ALA A 26 1.23 5.23 -8.90
N GLU A 27 1.04 6.11 -9.89
CA GLU A 27 -0.29 6.66 -10.24
C GLU A 27 -1.27 5.57 -10.64
N GLN A 28 -0.82 4.60 -11.46
CA GLN A 28 -1.67 3.47 -11.86
C GLN A 28 -2.05 2.58 -10.68
N HIS A 29 -1.10 2.30 -9.78
CA HIS A 29 -1.39 1.50 -8.58
C HIS A 29 -2.35 2.21 -7.64
N GLU A 30 -2.18 3.52 -7.45
CA GLU A 30 -3.12 4.35 -6.68
C GLU A 30 -4.52 4.28 -7.29
N HIS A 31 -4.67 4.49 -8.60
CA HIS A 31 -5.96 4.41 -9.27
C HIS A 31 -6.64 3.04 -9.07
N VAL A 32 -5.92 1.95 -9.34
CA VAL A 32 -6.44 0.59 -9.17
C VAL A 32 -6.82 0.32 -7.72
N PHE A 33 -5.99 0.73 -6.76
CA PHE A 33 -6.27 0.58 -5.34
C PHE A 33 -7.56 1.32 -4.95
N GLN A 34 -7.70 2.58 -5.34
CA GLN A 34 -8.86 3.40 -4.98
C GLN A 34 -10.17 2.83 -5.54
N GLU A 35 -10.15 2.31 -6.77
CA GLU A 35 -11.29 1.60 -7.36
C GLU A 35 -11.66 0.35 -6.54
N LEU A 36 -10.68 -0.48 -6.19
CA LEU A 36 -10.89 -1.70 -5.42
C LEU A 36 -11.35 -1.41 -3.98
N ALA A 37 -10.73 -0.45 -3.31
CA ALA A 37 -11.05 -0.06 -1.94
C ALA A 37 -12.46 0.55 -1.85
N SER A 38 -12.81 1.41 -2.80
CA SER A 38 -14.16 1.98 -2.90
C SER A 38 -15.20 0.89 -3.18
N LYS A 39 -14.90 -0.06 -4.07
CA LYS A 39 -15.78 -1.21 -4.33
C LYS A 39 -15.97 -2.06 -3.09
N TRP A 40 -14.88 -2.43 -2.43
CA TRP A 40 -14.90 -3.22 -1.20
C TRP A 40 -15.77 -2.54 -0.13
N ARG A 41 -15.49 -1.29 0.23
CA ARG A 41 -16.26 -0.53 1.24
C ARG A 41 -17.76 -0.54 0.93
N ARG A 42 -18.12 -0.26 -0.32
CA ARG A 42 -19.52 -0.18 -0.76
C ARG A 42 -20.24 -1.54 -0.66
N GLU A 43 -19.54 -2.62 -1.01
CA GLU A 43 -20.10 -3.98 -1.06
C GLU A 43 -20.04 -4.70 0.30
N THR A 44 -19.18 -4.27 1.22
CA THR A 44 -19.02 -4.90 2.54
C THR A 44 -19.57 -4.09 3.72
N ARG A 45 -20.12 -2.88 3.50
CA ARG A 45 -20.62 -1.99 4.58
C ARG A 45 -21.64 -2.61 5.57
N HIS A 46 -22.34 -3.67 5.16
CA HIS A 46 -23.33 -4.38 5.98
C HIS A 46 -22.92 -5.82 6.30
N VAL A 47 -21.67 -6.20 6.01
CA VAL A 47 -21.14 -7.53 6.27
C VAL A 47 -20.50 -7.54 7.65
N SER A 48 -21.03 -8.34 8.57
CA SER A 48 -20.50 -8.49 9.93
C SER A 48 -19.43 -9.57 10.07
N SER A 49 -19.21 -10.38 9.03
CA SER A 49 -18.21 -11.46 9.04
C SER A 49 -16.88 -10.95 8.46
N LEU A 50 -15.88 -10.81 9.32
CA LEU A 50 -14.51 -10.45 8.92
C LEU A 50 -13.96 -11.39 7.83
N THR A 51 -14.23 -12.70 7.95
CA THR A 51 -13.85 -13.68 6.93
C THR A 51 -14.49 -13.39 5.58
N ARG A 52 -15.78 -13.05 5.53
CA ARG A 52 -16.45 -12.67 4.27
C ARG A 52 -15.91 -11.36 3.70
N MET A 53 -15.58 -10.40 4.56
CA MET A 53 -14.95 -9.14 4.13
C MET A 53 -13.56 -9.38 3.54
N ALA A 54 -12.75 -10.23 4.17
CA ALA A 54 -11.42 -10.59 3.72
C ALA A 54 -11.47 -11.38 2.40
N MET A 55 -12.43 -12.30 2.24
CA MET A 55 -12.59 -13.09 1.01
C MET A 55 -13.25 -12.33 -0.15
N HIS A 56 -13.62 -11.06 0.05
CA HIS A 56 -14.19 -10.25 -1.01
C HIS A 56 -13.20 -10.09 -2.18
N PRO A 57 -13.60 -10.29 -3.45
CA PRO A 57 -12.67 -10.26 -4.58
C PRO A 57 -11.86 -8.97 -4.69
N ALA A 58 -12.48 -7.82 -4.40
CA ALA A 58 -11.76 -6.55 -4.41
C ALA A 58 -10.65 -6.47 -3.34
N TYR A 59 -10.89 -7.03 -2.16
CA TYR A 59 -9.92 -7.08 -1.07
C TYR A 59 -8.78 -8.05 -1.39
N GLN A 60 -9.10 -9.21 -1.96
CA GLN A 60 -8.11 -10.19 -2.42
C GLN A 60 -7.25 -9.62 -3.56
N ASN A 61 -7.81 -8.83 -4.47
CA ASN A 61 -7.04 -8.14 -5.50
C ASN A 61 -6.09 -7.09 -4.91
N ILE A 62 -6.49 -6.35 -3.87
CA ILE A 62 -5.60 -5.43 -3.13
C ILE A 62 -4.43 -6.21 -2.51
N ILE A 63 -4.69 -7.37 -1.88
CA ILE A 63 -3.63 -8.25 -1.37
C ILE A 63 -2.72 -8.71 -2.52
N GLY A 64 -3.30 -9.09 -3.67
CA GLY A 64 -2.59 -9.52 -4.86
C GLY A 64 -1.71 -8.44 -5.50
N MET A 65 -1.96 -7.15 -5.24
CA MET A 65 -1.06 -6.07 -5.64
C MET A 65 0.29 -6.15 -4.92
N GLY A 66 0.34 -6.67 -3.69
CA GLY A 66 1.54 -6.85 -2.90
C GLY A 66 2.15 -5.54 -2.37
N GLU A 67 3.48 -5.46 -2.36
CA GLU A 67 4.24 -4.34 -1.77
C GLU A 67 3.79 -2.94 -2.24
N PRO A 68 3.48 -2.69 -3.53
CA PRO A 68 3.00 -1.39 -3.98
C PRO A 68 1.69 -0.91 -3.32
N ALA A 69 0.89 -1.81 -2.75
CA ALA A 69 -0.34 -1.44 -2.04
C ALA A 69 -0.06 -1.03 -0.58
N LEU A 70 1.07 -1.39 0.02
CA LEU A 70 1.37 -1.06 1.42
C LEU A 70 1.24 0.44 1.77
N PRO A 71 1.87 1.39 1.04
CA PRO A 71 1.70 2.80 1.33
C PRO A 71 0.24 3.26 1.16
N LEU A 72 -0.53 2.60 0.30
CA LEU A 72 -1.93 2.93 0.01
C LEU A 72 -2.84 2.45 1.13
N ILE A 73 -2.66 1.20 1.57
CA ILE A 73 -3.39 0.57 2.66
C ILE A 73 -3.13 1.31 3.98
N LEU A 74 -1.87 1.69 4.24
CA LEU A 74 -1.52 2.42 5.45
C LEU A 74 -2.16 3.82 5.50
N ARG A 75 -2.19 4.54 4.37
CA ARG A 75 -2.90 5.83 4.26
C ARG A 75 -4.41 5.65 4.42
N GLU A 76 -5.00 4.66 3.75
CA GLU A 76 -6.44 4.37 3.87
C GLU A 76 -6.81 4.01 5.31
N LEU A 77 -5.99 3.20 5.99
CA LEU A 77 -6.18 2.87 7.39
C LEU A 77 -6.09 4.11 8.30
N GLN A 78 -5.16 5.03 8.02
CA GLN A 78 -5.00 6.27 8.78
C GLN A 78 -6.17 7.24 8.58
N GLU A 79 -6.66 7.39 7.35
CA GLU A 79 -7.65 8.41 6.98
C GLU A 79 -9.10 7.92 7.14
N ASN A 80 -9.35 6.66 6.77
CA ASN A 80 -10.70 6.08 6.67
C ASN A 80 -10.93 4.91 7.64
N GLY A 81 -9.88 4.41 8.32
CA GLY A 81 -9.97 3.25 9.20
C GLY A 81 -10.33 1.96 8.44
N GLY A 82 -10.97 1.03 9.14
CA GLY A 82 -11.48 -0.21 8.56
C GLY A 82 -10.55 -1.42 8.72
N HIS A 83 -10.98 -2.57 8.20
CA HIS A 83 -10.34 -3.87 8.45
C HIS A 83 -9.15 -4.14 7.52
N TRP A 84 -8.11 -3.29 7.58
CA TRP A 84 -6.92 -3.40 6.73
C TRP A 84 -5.78 -4.20 7.33
N LEU A 85 -5.80 -4.47 8.65
CA LEU A 85 -4.71 -5.19 9.33
C LEU A 85 -4.46 -6.59 8.73
N TRP A 86 -5.52 -7.27 8.28
CA TRP A 86 -5.39 -8.54 7.56
C TRP A 86 -4.58 -8.38 6.28
N ALA A 87 -4.91 -7.40 5.43
CA ALA A 87 -4.17 -7.17 4.18
C ALA A 87 -2.70 -6.83 4.45
N LEU A 88 -2.43 -5.99 5.46
CA LEU A 88 -1.06 -5.66 5.87
C LEU A 88 -0.29 -6.93 6.27
N HIS A 89 -0.84 -7.75 7.17
CA HIS A 89 -0.23 -9.02 7.57
C HIS A 89 -0.04 -9.97 6.39
N ALA A 90 -1.03 -10.12 5.52
CA ALA A 90 -0.97 -11.03 4.37
C ALA A 90 0.14 -10.65 3.38
N ILE A 91 0.37 -9.35 3.17
CA ILE A 91 1.40 -8.85 2.24
C ILE A 91 2.79 -8.91 2.87
N THR A 92 2.94 -8.46 4.12
CA THR A 92 4.26 -8.31 4.76
C THR A 92 4.74 -9.59 5.45
N ARG A 93 3.81 -10.45 5.88
CA ARG A 93 4.03 -11.58 6.80
C ARG A 93 4.64 -11.15 8.14
N GLU A 94 4.46 -9.89 8.50
CA GLU A 94 4.85 -9.32 9.79
C GLU A 94 3.60 -9.07 10.65
N ASP A 95 3.78 -9.01 11.96
CA ASP A 95 2.76 -8.55 12.89
C ASP A 95 3.42 -7.64 13.94
N PRO A 96 3.36 -6.30 13.76
CA PRO A 96 3.87 -5.35 14.73
C PRO A 96 2.94 -5.17 15.93
N ALA A 97 1.68 -5.63 15.87
CA ALA A 97 0.76 -5.63 17.00
C ALA A 97 1.06 -6.82 17.92
N GLN A 98 0.75 -6.68 19.21
CA GLN A 98 0.91 -7.75 20.19
C GLN A 98 -0.39 -8.56 20.34
N GLU A 99 -0.25 -9.83 20.69
CA GLU A 99 -1.41 -10.64 21.07
C GLU A 99 -2.12 -10.01 22.28
N GLY A 100 -3.42 -9.71 22.12
CA GLY A 100 -4.23 -9.06 23.15
C GLY A 100 -4.35 -7.54 23.02
N ASP A 101 -3.66 -6.92 22.05
CA ASP A 101 -3.89 -5.51 21.71
C ASP A 101 -5.34 -5.30 21.26
N ASP A 102 -5.95 -4.21 21.72
CA ASP A 102 -7.19 -3.74 21.12
C ASP A 102 -6.94 -3.24 19.69
N PHE A 103 -8.03 -3.09 18.94
CA PHE A 103 -7.95 -2.73 17.53
C PHE A 103 -7.22 -1.40 17.30
N ASP A 104 -7.44 -0.40 18.14
CA ASP A 104 -6.83 0.93 18.00
C ASP A 104 -5.32 0.86 18.24
N THR A 105 -4.89 0.09 19.25
CA THR A 105 -3.48 -0.16 19.56
C THR A 105 -2.79 -0.88 18.40
N ALA A 106 -3.44 -1.91 17.85
CA ALA A 106 -2.93 -2.62 16.69
C ALA A 106 -2.80 -1.71 15.45
N VAL A 107 -3.77 -0.81 15.22
CA VAL A 107 -3.68 0.21 14.15
C VAL A 107 -2.47 1.13 14.38
N GLN A 108 -2.25 1.63 15.59
CA GLN A 108 -1.09 2.49 15.87
C GLN A 108 0.24 1.77 15.68
N ALA A 109 0.32 0.49 16.04
CA ALA A 109 1.50 -0.34 15.81
C ALA A 109 1.82 -0.47 14.31
N TRP A 110 0.80 -0.73 13.49
CA TRP A 110 0.94 -0.79 12.03
C TRP A 110 1.32 0.55 11.38
N LEU A 111 0.71 1.65 11.81
CA LEU A 111 1.07 2.99 11.32
C LEU A 111 2.51 3.36 11.71
N SER A 112 2.92 3.03 12.93
CA SER A 112 4.29 3.21 13.41
C SER A 112 5.30 2.37 12.62
N TRP A 113 4.95 1.13 12.32
CA TRP A 113 5.72 0.25 11.46
C TRP A 113 5.88 0.83 10.05
N GLY A 114 4.78 1.31 9.46
CA GLY A 114 4.77 1.94 8.14
C GLY A 114 5.71 3.14 8.03
N LYS A 115 5.68 4.03 9.04
CA LYS A 115 6.58 5.19 9.14
C LYS A 115 8.04 4.78 9.24
N LYS A 116 8.37 3.80 10.10
CA LYS A 116 9.74 3.30 10.27
C LYS A 116 10.31 2.70 8.97
N ARG A 117 9.45 2.09 8.15
CA ARG A 117 9.80 1.48 6.85
C ARG A 117 9.81 2.50 5.70
N GLY A 118 9.33 3.73 5.91
CA GLY A 118 9.24 4.77 4.87
C GLY A 118 8.09 4.57 3.88
N TYR A 119 7.03 3.85 4.27
CA TYR A 119 5.82 3.71 3.45
C TYR A 119 4.87 4.91 3.58
N ILE A 120 4.86 5.56 4.74
CA ILE A 120 4.09 6.78 5.05
C ILE A 120 4.92 7.75 5.89
#